data_AF-A0A932JGM8-F1
#
_entry.id   AF-A0A932JGM8-F1
#
_cell.length_a   1.000
_cell.length_b   1.000
_cell.length_c   1.000
_cell.angle_alpha   90.00
_cell.angle_beta   90.00
_cell.angle_gamma   90.00
#
_symmetry.space_group_name_H-M   'P 1'
#
loop_
_entity.id
_entity.type
_entity.pdbx_description
1 polymer ?
#
loop_
_entity_poly.entity_id
_entity_poly.type
_entity_poly.pdbx_seq_one_letter_code
_entity_poly.pdbx_strand_id
1 'polypeptide(L)'
;MNPIYLLSIVLVLLSCNGRPTNSVYHSIVLEKQEVKIKLRKLEKHFVVGDFDGDRKSDTLFQHNYSRLTNTEIDSAADPFQQEWDSVINWFYNQNADLYLIMNNKNRDTLHLGTAQGLYCLINVGDNNSDGKDEIAFVIDQLDFSRVNSCVIYSLCDSKWKQLMIFAIHEDAFNF
;
A
#
# COMPACT_ATOMS: atom_id res chain seq x y z
N MET A 1 33.83 -41.27 29.19
CA MET A 1 33.10 -42.38 28.52
C MET A 1 31.84 -41.77 27.92
N ASN A 2 31.86 -41.54 26.61
CA ASN A 2 30.72 -41.06 25.81
C ASN A 2 30.45 -42.14 24.74
N PRO A 3 29.19 -42.57 24.52
CA PRO A 3 28.91 -43.42 23.39
C PRO A 3 28.80 -42.57 22.11
N ILE A 4 29.59 -42.93 21.10
CA ILE A 4 29.46 -42.44 19.73
C ILE A 4 28.32 -43.23 19.10
N TYR A 5 27.21 -42.56 18.77
CA TYR A 5 26.12 -43.17 18.00
C TYR A 5 26.44 -43.08 16.51
N LEU A 6 26.76 -44.22 15.92
CA LEU A 6 26.88 -44.43 14.47
C LEU A 6 25.45 -44.53 13.90
N LEU A 7 24.98 -43.49 13.19
CA LEU A 7 23.72 -43.56 12.46
C LEU A 7 24.01 -43.95 11.01
N SER A 8 23.72 -45.21 10.69
CA SER A 8 23.79 -45.81 9.36
C SER A 8 22.66 -45.28 8.46
N ILE A 9 23.02 -44.62 7.36
CA ILE A 9 22.09 -44.25 6.29
C ILE A 9 21.84 -45.50 5.43
N VAL A 10 20.63 -46.04 5.50
CA VAL A 10 20.17 -47.09 4.58
C VAL A 10 19.67 -46.41 3.31
N LEU A 11 20.42 -46.54 2.22
CA LEU A 11 19.97 -46.24 0.86
C LEU A 11 18.93 -47.28 0.45
N VAL A 12 17.67 -46.87 0.34
CA VAL A 12 16.63 -47.65 -0.36
C VAL A 12 16.56 -47.16 -1.80
N LEU A 13 17.15 -47.93 -2.71
CA LEU A 13 16.91 -47.83 -4.14
C LEU A 13 15.56 -48.49 -4.46
N LEU A 14 14.51 -47.69 -4.58
CA LEU A 14 13.28 -48.12 -5.25
C LEU A 14 13.31 -47.62 -6.69
N SER A 15 13.76 -48.52 -7.56
CA SER A 15 13.55 -48.49 -8.99
C SER A 15 12.09 -48.84 -9.28
N CYS A 16 11.39 -47.95 -9.98
CA CYS A 16 10.20 -48.28 -10.74
C CYS A 16 10.25 -47.58 -12.09
N ASN A 17 10.43 -48.39 -13.15
CA ASN A 17 10.22 -48.02 -14.54
C ASN A 17 8.76 -47.57 -14.74
N GLY A 18 8.50 -46.27 -14.62
CA GLY A 18 7.30 -45.64 -15.15
C GLY A 18 7.50 -45.36 -16.64
N ARG A 19 6.77 -46.06 -17.51
CA ARG A 19 6.66 -45.69 -18.93
C ARG A 19 6.14 -44.25 -19.04
N PRO A 20 6.68 -43.40 -19.92
CA PRO A 20 6.06 -42.11 -20.19
C PRO A 20 4.79 -42.35 -21.01
N THR A 21 3.62 -42.25 -20.37
CA THR A 21 2.38 -41.98 -21.08
C THR A 21 2.44 -40.54 -21.56
N ASN A 22 2.59 -40.35 -22.87
CA ASN A 22 2.45 -39.05 -23.52
C ASN A 22 1.01 -38.54 -23.30
N SER A 23 0.78 -37.80 -22.21
CA SER A 23 -0.39 -36.94 -22.12
C SER A 23 -0.15 -35.77 -23.06
N VAL A 24 -0.87 -35.74 -24.18
CA VAL A 24 -0.93 -34.59 -25.07
C VAL A 24 -1.48 -33.43 -24.24
N TYR A 25 -0.59 -32.55 -23.79
CA TYR A 25 -0.95 -31.30 -23.15
C TYR A 25 -1.56 -30.43 -24.25
N HIS A 26 -2.89 -30.38 -24.30
CA HIS A 26 -3.57 -29.40 -25.13
C HIS A 26 -3.35 -28.06 -24.44
N SER A 27 -2.33 -27.34 -24.87
CA SER A 27 -2.10 -25.95 -24.46
C SER A 27 -3.33 -25.16 -24.88
N ILE A 28 -4.23 -24.91 -23.94
CA ILE A 28 -5.27 -23.90 -24.14
C ILE A 28 -4.49 -22.59 -24.18
N VAL A 29 -4.22 -22.11 -25.38
CA VAL A 29 -3.84 -20.72 -25.60
C VAL A 29 -5.08 -19.93 -25.23
N LEU A 30 -5.18 -19.56 -23.94
CA LEU A 30 -6.10 -18.54 -23.48
C LEU A 30 -5.68 -17.27 -24.20
N GLU A 31 -6.40 -16.96 -25.27
CA GLU A 31 -6.34 -15.66 -25.93
C GLU A 31 -6.52 -14.61 -24.83
N LYS A 32 -5.44 -13.89 -24.54
CA LYS A 32 -5.41 -12.88 -23.48
C LYS A 32 -6.31 -11.75 -23.95
N GLN A 33 -7.59 -11.85 -23.65
CA GLN A 33 -8.56 -10.82 -23.92
C GLN A 33 -8.01 -9.52 -23.30
N GLU A 34 -7.76 -8.51 -24.13
CA GLU A 34 -7.36 -7.20 -23.63
C GLU A 34 -8.51 -6.66 -22.77
N VAL A 35 -8.39 -6.81 -21.45
CA VAL A 35 -9.35 -6.29 -20.50
C VAL A 35 -9.29 -4.77 -20.60
N LYS A 36 -10.34 -4.16 -21.16
CA LYS A 36 -10.48 -2.71 -21.22
C LYS A 36 -10.73 -2.19 -19.81
N ILE A 37 -9.68 -1.71 -19.16
CA ILE A 37 -9.70 -1.18 -17.79
C ILE A 37 -10.61 0.05 -17.73
N LYS A 38 -11.58 0.04 -16.82
CA LYS A 38 -12.46 1.17 -16.52
C LYS A 38 -11.81 2.02 -15.45
N LEU A 39 -11.59 3.30 -15.73
CA LEU A 39 -10.92 4.20 -14.79
C LEU A 39 -11.94 5.07 -14.06
N ARG A 40 -11.75 5.23 -12.74
CA ARG A 40 -12.40 6.23 -11.91
C ARG A 40 -11.41 7.31 -11.51
N LYS A 41 -11.90 8.54 -11.33
CA LYS A 41 -11.08 9.63 -10.78
C LYS A 41 -10.73 9.34 -9.32
N LEU A 42 -9.48 9.57 -8.94
CA LEU A 42 -9.05 9.46 -7.54
C LEU A 42 -9.36 10.74 -6.77
N GLU A 43 -9.76 10.58 -5.51
CA GLU A 43 -9.86 11.70 -4.58
C GLU A 43 -8.46 12.15 -4.15
N LYS A 44 -8.29 13.47 -4.00
CA LYS A 44 -7.04 14.10 -3.58
C LYS A 44 -7.30 14.81 -2.28
N HIS A 45 -6.86 14.22 -1.17
CA HIS A 45 -6.99 14.83 0.15
C HIS A 45 -5.88 15.85 0.37
N PHE A 46 -6.20 16.88 1.14
CA PHE A 46 -5.22 17.83 1.67
C PHE A 46 -5.67 18.29 3.05
N VAL A 47 -4.73 18.79 3.84
CA VAL A 47 -5.01 19.31 5.16
C VAL A 47 -4.12 20.50 5.49
N VAL A 48 -4.64 21.42 6.29
CA VAL A 48 -4.00 22.66 6.70
C VAL A 48 -3.72 22.62 8.20
N GLY A 49 -2.53 23.06 8.62
CA GLY A 49 -2.10 23.08 10.02
C GLY A 49 -0.76 23.80 10.22
N ASP A 50 -0.31 23.94 11.46
CA ASP A 50 1.05 24.39 11.83
C ASP A 50 1.92 23.16 12.11
N PHE A 51 2.33 22.45 11.06
CA PHE A 51 2.97 21.13 11.21
C PHE A 51 4.43 21.22 11.65
N ASP A 52 5.11 22.33 11.36
CA ASP A 52 6.51 22.55 11.74
C ASP A 52 6.71 23.48 12.95
N GLY A 53 5.64 24.06 13.49
CA GLY A 53 5.61 24.79 14.76
C GLY A 53 6.10 26.23 14.63
N ASP A 54 6.15 26.76 13.41
CA ASP A 54 6.58 28.14 13.13
C ASP A 54 5.45 29.17 13.25
N ARG A 55 4.25 28.73 13.65
CA ARG A 55 3.01 29.52 13.80
C ARG A 55 2.46 30.07 12.49
N LYS A 56 2.88 29.52 11.35
CA LYS A 56 2.27 29.78 10.05
C LYS A 56 1.50 28.55 9.59
N SER A 57 0.64 28.80 8.62
CA SER A 57 -0.20 27.76 8.05
C SER A 57 0.57 27.04 6.94
N ASP A 58 0.78 25.75 7.14
CA ASP A 58 1.26 24.79 6.15
C ASP A 58 0.08 24.08 5.47
N THR A 59 0.35 23.47 4.31
CA THR A 59 -0.60 22.56 3.67
C THR A 59 0.10 21.28 3.27
N LEU A 60 -0.47 20.14 3.69
CA LEU A 60 -0.03 18.81 3.35
C LEU A 60 -0.97 18.23 2.28
N PHE A 61 -0.42 17.72 1.19
CA PHE A 61 -1.17 17.18 0.07
C PHE A 61 -0.92 15.69 -0.10
N GLN A 62 -1.98 14.95 -0.43
CA GLN A 62 -1.89 13.60 -0.95
C GLN A 62 -1.55 13.60 -2.44
N HIS A 63 -0.62 12.72 -2.80
CA HIS A 63 -0.24 12.43 -4.17
C HIS A 63 -0.34 10.93 -4.45
N ASN A 64 -0.75 10.57 -5.66
CA ASN A 64 -0.73 9.18 -6.13
C ASN A 64 0.11 9.19 -7.39
N TYR A 65 1.28 8.57 -7.38
CA TYR A 65 2.25 8.72 -8.46
C TYR A 65 2.56 7.39 -9.10
N SER A 66 2.59 7.36 -10.44
CA SER A 66 3.04 6.19 -11.20
C SER A 66 4.54 6.29 -11.43
N ARG A 67 5.32 5.39 -10.82
CA ARG A 67 6.76 5.30 -11.09
C ARG A 67 7.04 4.68 -12.46
N LEU A 68 6.06 4.00 -13.06
CA LEU A 68 6.15 3.51 -14.44
C LEU A 68 6.17 4.66 -15.45
N THR A 69 5.23 5.60 -15.34
CA THR A 69 5.07 6.70 -16.30
C THR A 69 5.73 8.00 -15.86
N ASN A 70 6.20 8.08 -14.61
CA ASN A 70 6.72 9.28 -13.97
C ASN A 70 5.71 10.45 -13.97
N THR A 71 4.45 10.15 -13.67
CA THR A 71 3.37 11.14 -13.64
C THR A 71 2.41 10.89 -12.48
N GLU A 72 1.66 11.93 -12.08
CA GLU A 72 0.50 11.76 -11.21
C GLU A 72 -0.54 10.81 -11.83
N ILE A 73 -1.18 10.06 -10.95
CA ILE A 73 -2.35 9.24 -11.22
C ILE A 73 -3.57 10.06 -10.81
N ASP A 74 -4.27 10.59 -11.81
CA ASP A 74 -5.55 11.28 -11.61
C ASP A 74 -6.73 10.32 -11.68
N SER A 75 -6.56 9.16 -12.32
CA SER A 75 -7.59 8.13 -12.44
C SER A 75 -6.98 6.74 -12.41
N ALA A 76 -7.66 5.81 -11.75
CA ALA A 76 -7.20 4.44 -11.51
C ALA A 76 -8.29 3.42 -11.80
N ALA A 77 -7.93 2.13 -11.86
CA ALA A 77 -8.88 1.05 -12.05
C ALA A 77 -10.04 1.13 -11.04
N ASP A 78 -11.26 1.11 -11.56
CA ASP A 78 -12.49 1.25 -10.78
C ASP A 78 -12.91 -0.09 -10.12
N PRO A 79 -12.89 -0.20 -8.77
CA PRO A 79 -13.28 -1.41 -8.06
C PRO A 79 -14.78 -1.75 -8.15
N PHE A 80 -15.62 -0.81 -8.59
CA PHE A 80 -17.04 -1.07 -8.79
C PHE A 80 -17.37 -1.56 -10.20
N GLN A 81 -16.41 -1.54 -11.12
CA GLN A 81 -16.60 -1.92 -12.52
C GLN A 81 -15.61 -3.01 -12.99
N GLN A 82 -14.77 -3.51 -12.09
CA GLN A 82 -13.75 -4.51 -12.39
C GLN A 82 -13.59 -5.50 -11.23
N GLU A 83 -13.15 -6.70 -11.56
CA GLU A 83 -12.72 -7.69 -10.57
C GLU A 83 -11.57 -7.13 -9.74
N TRP A 84 -11.62 -7.36 -8.42
CA TRP A 84 -10.68 -6.76 -7.47
C TRP A 84 -9.22 -7.11 -7.76
N ASP A 85 -8.93 -8.35 -8.18
CA ASP A 85 -7.58 -8.75 -8.62
C ASP A 85 -7.06 -7.89 -9.78
N SER A 86 -7.93 -7.44 -10.68
CA SER A 86 -7.54 -6.57 -11.79
C SER A 86 -7.19 -5.16 -11.31
N VAL A 87 -7.91 -4.67 -10.29
CA VAL A 87 -7.62 -3.38 -9.65
C VAL A 87 -6.28 -3.41 -8.92
N ILE A 88 -6.06 -4.43 -8.09
CA ILE A 88 -4.80 -4.65 -7.39
C ILE A 88 -3.65 -4.69 -8.39
N ASN A 89 -3.75 -5.55 -9.40
CA ASN A 89 -2.70 -5.68 -10.42
C ASN A 89 -2.44 -4.38 -11.17
N TRP A 90 -3.46 -3.56 -11.42
CA TRP A 90 -3.28 -2.26 -12.06
C TRP A 90 -2.34 -1.34 -11.27
N PHE A 91 -2.57 -1.19 -9.96
CA PHE A 91 -1.72 -0.34 -9.10
C PHE A 91 -0.29 -0.87 -9.01
N TYR A 92 -0.09 -2.18 -8.86
CA TYR A 92 1.25 -2.78 -8.87
C TYR A 92 1.95 -2.62 -10.22
N ASN A 93 1.23 -2.75 -11.33
CA ASN A 93 1.79 -2.54 -12.67
C ASN A 93 2.21 -1.09 -12.91
N GLN A 94 1.55 -0.11 -12.29
CA GLN A 94 1.99 1.28 -12.31
C GLN A 94 3.24 1.53 -11.43
N ASN A 95 3.65 0.56 -10.61
CA ASN A 95 4.57 0.78 -9.51
C ASN A 95 4.13 2.02 -8.70
N ALA A 96 2.84 2.03 -8.34
CA ALA A 96 2.20 3.20 -7.76
C ALA A 96 2.75 3.47 -6.35
N ASP A 97 2.85 4.75 -6.03
CA ASP A 97 3.32 5.25 -4.75
C ASP A 97 2.39 6.37 -4.26
N LEU A 98 1.73 6.11 -3.14
CA LEU A 98 0.97 7.09 -2.39
C LEU A 98 1.94 7.82 -1.46
N TYR A 99 1.95 9.15 -1.49
CA TYR A 99 2.78 9.92 -0.55
C TYR A 99 2.14 11.24 -0.14
N LEU A 100 2.61 11.77 0.98
CA LEU A 100 2.24 13.08 1.48
C LEU A 100 3.42 14.04 1.41
N ILE A 101 3.18 15.25 0.92
CA ILE A 101 4.20 16.30 0.84
C ILE A 101 3.63 17.66 1.24
N MET A 102 4.43 18.44 1.97
CA MET A 102 4.09 19.81 2.33
C MET A 102 4.32 20.76 1.14
N ASN A 103 3.55 21.84 1.06
CA ASN A 103 3.80 22.96 0.14
C ASN A 103 5.25 23.51 0.23
N ASN A 104 5.86 23.43 1.41
CA ASN A 104 7.27 23.74 1.61
C ASN A 104 8.17 22.54 1.24
N LYS A 105 8.77 22.60 0.05
CA LYS A 105 9.58 21.52 -0.55
C LYS A 105 10.86 21.12 0.20
N ASN A 106 11.21 21.82 1.28
CA ASN A 106 12.41 21.53 2.07
C ASN A 106 12.18 20.53 3.22
N ARG A 107 10.98 19.93 3.30
CA ARG A 107 10.61 18.96 4.33
C ARG A 107 10.53 17.54 3.74
N ASP A 108 10.57 16.56 4.64
CA ASP A 108 10.48 15.15 4.31
C ASP A 108 9.17 14.79 3.59
N THR A 109 9.27 13.86 2.63
CA THR A 109 8.11 13.31 1.92
C THR A 109 7.74 11.98 2.58
N LEU A 110 6.50 11.88 3.07
CA LEU A 110 6.02 10.67 3.72
C LEU A 110 5.49 9.70 2.66
N HIS A 111 6.33 8.75 2.26
CA HIS A 111 5.93 7.66 1.36
C HIS A 111 5.14 6.59 2.10
N LEU A 112 3.93 6.29 1.60
CA LEU A 112 3.00 5.31 2.16
C LEU A 112 2.98 4.01 1.36
N GLY A 113 3.62 3.98 0.18
CA GLY A 113 3.73 2.80 -0.67
C GLY A 113 2.56 2.63 -1.62
N THR A 114 2.39 1.43 -2.17
CA THR A 114 1.34 1.14 -3.15
C THR A 114 -0.02 1.00 -2.47
N ALA A 115 -0.91 1.95 -2.75
CA ALA A 115 -2.27 1.99 -2.21
C ALA A 115 -3.21 2.72 -3.18
N GLN A 116 -4.52 2.57 -2.97
CA GLN A 116 -5.51 3.26 -3.79
C GLN A 116 -5.57 4.77 -3.48
N GLY A 117 -5.40 5.13 -2.20
CA GLY A 117 -5.47 6.49 -1.70
C GLY A 117 -5.55 6.50 -0.17
N LEU A 118 -6.17 7.53 0.38
CA LEU A 118 -6.55 7.59 1.77
C LEU A 118 -8.08 7.56 1.89
N TYR A 119 -8.60 6.91 2.92
CA TYR A 119 -9.99 7.10 3.35
C TYR A 119 -10.17 8.48 4.00
N CYS A 120 -9.15 8.97 4.70
CA CYS A 120 -9.16 10.30 5.30
C CYS A 120 -7.73 10.83 5.52
N LEU A 121 -7.62 12.16 5.58
CA LEU A 121 -6.44 12.89 6.02
C LEU A 121 -6.91 14.06 6.89
N ILE A 122 -6.53 14.05 8.15
CA ILE A 122 -7.08 14.94 9.19
C ILE A 122 -5.94 15.59 9.95
N ASN A 123 -6.10 16.88 10.29
CA ASN A 123 -5.26 17.57 11.24
C ASN A 123 -5.91 17.39 12.60
N VAL A 124 -5.20 16.75 13.53
CA VAL A 124 -5.71 16.48 14.88
C VAL A 124 -5.28 17.53 15.90
N GLY A 125 -4.60 18.58 15.45
CA GLY A 125 -4.02 19.65 16.24
C GLY A 125 -2.76 19.21 16.98
N ASP A 126 -2.28 20.07 17.86
CA ASP A 126 -1.23 19.78 18.83
C ASP A 126 -1.73 18.81 19.91
N ASN A 127 -1.74 17.53 19.56
CA ASN A 127 -2.29 16.45 20.38
C ASN A 127 -1.27 15.96 21.42
N ASN A 128 0.01 16.30 21.27
CA ASN A 128 1.08 15.93 22.19
C ASN A 128 1.63 17.10 23.04
N SER A 129 1.11 18.32 22.84
CA SER A 129 1.53 19.56 23.52
C SER A 129 2.99 19.99 23.26
N ASP A 130 3.52 19.72 22.07
CA ASP A 130 4.86 20.14 21.63
C ASP A 130 4.87 21.42 20.78
N GLY A 131 3.70 22.01 20.53
CA GLY A 131 3.52 23.23 19.76
C GLY A 131 3.48 23.03 18.25
N LYS A 132 3.33 21.80 17.76
CA LYS A 132 3.12 21.45 16.34
C LYS A 132 1.82 20.68 16.18
N ASP A 133 1.18 20.83 15.03
CA ASP A 133 0.02 20.03 14.67
C ASP A 133 0.44 18.61 14.24
N GLU A 134 -0.35 17.61 14.64
CA GLU A 134 -0.27 16.24 14.14
C GLU A 134 -1.25 15.98 13.00
N ILE A 135 -0.91 14.98 12.19
CA ILE A 135 -1.82 14.42 11.19
C ILE A 135 -2.27 13.02 11.58
N ALA A 136 -3.52 12.69 11.25
CA ALA A 136 -4.06 11.34 11.28
C ALA A 136 -4.61 10.97 9.91
N PHE A 137 -4.34 9.75 9.45
CA PHE A 137 -4.88 9.25 8.20
C PHE A 137 -5.08 7.74 8.22
N VAL A 138 -5.94 7.28 7.31
CA VAL A 138 -6.20 5.85 7.06
C VAL A 138 -5.96 5.58 5.58
N ILE A 139 -5.10 4.62 5.29
CA ILE A 139 -4.80 4.21 3.91
C ILE A 139 -5.92 3.31 3.39
N ASP A 140 -6.35 3.56 2.15
CA ASP A 140 -7.21 2.66 1.38
C ASP A 140 -6.33 1.57 0.74
N GLN A 141 -6.16 0.48 1.50
CA GLN A 141 -5.22 -0.61 1.17
C GLN A 141 -5.74 -1.51 0.04
N LEU A 142 -4.80 -2.06 -0.73
CA LEU A 142 -5.09 -3.01 -1.80
C LEU A 142 -5.10 -4.45 -1.26
N ASP A 143 -5.96 -4.74 -0.29
CA ASP A 143 -6.08 -6.06 0.32
C ASP A 143 -7.52 -6.60 0.31
N PHE A 144 -7.75 -7.75 0.97
CA PHE A 144 -9.07 -8.38 1.10
C PHE A 144 -9.63 -8.24 2.52
N SER A 145 -9.00 -7.42 3.36
CA SER A 145 -9.42 -7.14 4.73
C SER A 145 -10.51 -6.07 4.72
N ARG A 146 -11.30 -6.00 5.80
CA ARG A 146 -12.17 -4.85 6.10
C ARG A 146 -11.65 -4.02 7.27
N VAL A 147 -10.40 -4.25 7.64
CA VAL A 147 -9.73 -3.58 8.75
C VAL A 147 -8.46 -2.95 8.23
N ASN A 148 -8.41 -1.63 8.36
CA ASN A 148 -7.25 -0.80 8.08
C ASN A 148 -6.63 -0.30 9.40
N SER A 149 -5.57 0.48 9.27
CA SER A 149 -4.95 1.18 10.40
C SER A 149 -5.08 2.68 10.25
N CYS A 150 -5.54 3.33 11.32
CA CYS A 150 -5.35 4.77 11.50
C CYS A 150 -3.99 5.00 12.12
N VAL A 151 -3.21 5.89 11.49
CA VAL A 151 -1.85 6.21 11.92
C VAL A 151 -1.76 7.71 12.19
N ILE A 152 -1.14 8.07 13.30
CA ILE A 152 -0.88 9.46 13.69
C ILE A 152 0.61 9.75 13.54
N TYR A 153 0.93 10.85 12.87
CA TYR A 153 2.30 11.31 12.62
C TYR A 153 2.50 12.74 13.10
N SER A 154 3.71 13.03 13.56
CA SER A 154 4.21 14.38 13.84
C SER A 154 5.48 14.65 13.04
N LEU A 155 5.70 15.91 12.65
CA LEU A 155 6.94 16.33 12.01
C LEU A 155 7.98 16.66 13.09
N CYS A 156 9.05 15.88 13.14
CA CYS A 156 10.10 15.99 14.14
C CYS A 156 11.47 16.06 13.45
N ASP A 157 12.23 17.13 13.70
CA ASP A 157 13.53 17.37 13.05
C ASP A 157 13.43 17.36 11.51
N SER A 158 12.35 17.97 10.99
CA SER A 158 11.98 17.96 9.56
C SER A 158 11.69 16.58 8.97
N LYS A 159 11.45 15.55 9.79
CA LYS A 159 11.10 14.18 9.35
C LYS A 159 9.79 13.71 9.97
N TRP A 160 8.99 12.99 9.21
CA TRP A 160 7.74 12.43 9.74
C TRP A 160 8.03 11.26 10.67
N LYS A 161 7.54 11.33 11.91
CA LYS A 161 7.65 10.26 12.90
C LYS A 161 6.25 9.79 13.31
N GLN A 162 6.03 8.48 13.23
CA GLN A 162 4.79 7.86 13.71
C GLN A 162 4.74 7.99 15.24
N LEU A 163 3.62 8.47 15.75
CA LEU A 163 3.33 8.54 17.18
C LEU A 163 2.44 7.39 17.64
N MET A 164 1.41 7.07 16.86
CA MET A 164 0.39 6.10 17.25
C MET A 164 -0.15 5.36 16.03
N ILE A 165 -0.59 4.12 16.25
CA ILE A 165 -1.31 3.31 15.28
C ILE A 165 -2.41 2.52 15.99
N PHE A 166 -3.58 2.44 15.38
CA PHE A 166 -4.67 1.59 15.86
C PHE A 166 -5.54 1.09 14.70
N ALA A 167 -6.20 -0.05 14.91
CA ALA A 167 -7.06 -0.65 13.89
C ALA A 167 -8.38 0.11 13.76
N ILE A 168 -8.89 0.20 12.53
CA ILE A 168 -10.18 0.79 12.20
C ILE A 168 -10.88 -0.08 11.16
N HIS A 169 -12.17 -0.34 11.38
CA HIS A 169 -12.99 -1.07 10.41
C HIS A 169 -13.43 -0.12 9.29
N GLU A 170 -13.43 -0.60 8.04
CA GLU A 170 -13.75 0.22 6.86
C GLU A 170 -15.17 0.81 6.89
N ASP A 171 -16.12 0.12 7.55
CA ASP A 171 -17.48 0.64 7.74
C ASP A 171 -17.54 1.99 8.48
N ALA A 172 -16.45 2.41 9.15
CA ALA A 172 -16.34 3.75 9.73
C ALA A 172 -16.39 4.88 8.67
N PHE A 173 -16.21 4.55 7.39
CA PHE A 173 -16.22 5.48 6.25
C PHE A 173 -17.46 5.36 5.36
N ASN A 174 -18.44 4.53 5.73
CA ASN A 174 -19.71 4.45 5.03
C ASN A 174 -20.62 5.61 5.50
N PHE A 175 -20.99 6.51 4.58
CA PHE A 175 -21.88 7.64 4.86
C PHE A 175 -23.01 7.76 3.82
#